data_AF-A0A914UMD6-F1
#
_entry.id   AF-A0A914UMD6-F1
#
_cell.length_a   1.000
_cell.length_b   1.000
_cell.length_c   1.000
_cell.angle_alpha   90.00
_cell.angle_beta   90.00
_cell.angle_gamma   90.00
#
_symmetry.space_group_name_H-M   'P 1'
#
loop_
_entity.id
_entity.type
_entity.pdbx_description
1 polymer ?
#
loop_
_entity_poly.entity_id
_entity_poly.type
_entity_poly.pdbx_seq_one_letter_code
_entity_poly.pdbx_strand_id
1 'polypeptide(L)'
;MKTPFMTKDEEEKERLLQQFISDKVEPFYSRLVKRLTENGNQHFVGDGLTIADIALYVWIEGVDEGVIPGVLAKFPVLEEFVKRTASLPKMREWIEKRPDCPFSIVSKKKQ
;
A
#
# COMPACT_ATOMS: atom_id res chain seq x y z
N MET A 1 -15.83 -3.04 -16.85
CA MET A 1 -15.14 -1.77 -16.52
C MET A 1 -13.76 -1.85 -17.14
N LYS A 2 -13.38 -0.90 -18.01
CA LYS A 2 -12.03 -0.87 -18.60
C LYS A 2 -11.07 -0.37 -17.50
N THR A 3 -10.08 -1.17 -17.13
CA THR A 3 -9.10 -0.78 -16.11
C THR A 3 -7.93 -0.04 -16.78
N PRO A 4 -7.25 0.89 -16.08
CA PRO A 4 -6.12 1.62 -16.65
C PRO A 4 -4.98 0.68 -17.10
N PHE A 5 -4.91 -0.53 -16.54
CA PHE A 5 -3.88 -1.53 -16.84
C PHE A 5 -4.10 -2.30 -18.15
N MET A 6 -5.25 -2.11 -18.83
CA MET A 6 -5.62 -2.86 -20.04
C MET A 6 -5.59 -2.00 -21.32
N THR A 7 -5.31 -0.70 -21.21
CA THR A 7 -5.24 0.22 -22.36
C THR A 7 -3.79 0.49 -22.76
N LYS A 8 -3.51 0.57 -24.07
CA LYS A 8 -2.18 0.89 -24.62
C LYS A 8 -1.97 2.39 -24.90
N ASP A 9 -3.07 3.14 -24.92
CA ASP A 9 -3.08 4.59 -25.12
C ASP A 9 -2.77 5.29 -23.78
N GLU A 10 -1.71 6.09 -23.75
CA GLU A 10 -1.22 6.73 -22.53
C GLU A 10 -2.16 7.84 -22.02
N GLU A 11 -2.83 8.61 -22.89
CA GLU A 11 -3.75 9.66 -22.44
C GLU A 11 -5.00 9.06 -21.79
N GLU A 12 -5.57 8.03 -22.43
CA GLU A 12 -6.71 7.30 -21.89
C GLU A 12 -6.33 6.55 -20.60
N LYS A 13 -5.09 6.06 -20.50
CA LYS A 13 -4.57 5.39 -19.31
C LYS A 13 -4.49 6.34 -18.12
N GLU A 14 -3.95 7.53 -18.30
CA GLU A 14 -3.89 8.55 -17.24
C GLU A 14 -5.29 8.94 -16.76
N ARG A 15 -6.23 9.18 -17.70
CA ARG A 15 -7.62 9.51 -17.37
C ARG A 15 -8.29 8.39 -16.57
N LEU A 16 -8.16 7.14 -17.02
CA LEU A 16 -8.71 5.97 -16.32
C LEU A 16 -8.03 5.73 -14.98
N LEU A 17 -6.75 6.06 -14.84
CA LEU A 17 -6.01 5.95 -13.58
C LEU A 17 -6.53 6.94 -12.55
N GLN A 18 -6.69 8.21 -12.92
CA GLN A 18 -7.24 9.22 -12.02
C GLN A 18 -8.66 8.87 -11.58
N GLN A 19 -9.50 8.41 -12.52
CA GLN A 19 -10.84 7.92 -12.20
C GLN A 19 -10.79 6.72 -11.25
N PHE A 20 -9.91 5.75 -11.50
CA PHE A 20 -9.77 4.58 -10.64
C PHE A 20 -9.30 4.93 -9.23
N ILE A 21 -8.36 5.88 -9.10
CA ILE A 21 -7.89 6.38 -7.81
C ILE A 21 -9.06 6.95 -7.02
N SER A 22 -9.80 7.90 -7.60
CA SER A 22 -10.90 8.58 -6.93
C SER A 22 -12.08 7.65 -6.63
N ASP A 23 -12.48 6.80 -7.58
CA ASP A 23 -13.68 5.99 -7.46
C ASP A 23 -13.49 4.73 -6.59
N LYS A 24 -12.25 4.21 -6.52
CA LYS A 24 -11.97 2.88 -5.93
C LYS A 24 -10.92 2.91 -4.83
N VAL A 25 -9.77 3.53 -5.10
CA VAL A 25 -8.62 3.47 -4.19
C VAL A 25 -8.87 4.33 -2.96
N GLU A 26 -9.24 5.60 -3.13
CA GLU A 26 -9.47 6.53 -2.03
C GLU A 26 -10.59 6.07 -1.08
N PRO A 27 -11.76 5.59 -1.57
CA PRO A 27 -12.80 5.06 -0.69
C PRO A 27 -12.36 3.80 0.06
N PHE A 28 -11.52 2.96 -0.56
CA PHE A 28 -10.99 1.76 0.11
C PHE A 28 -10.01 2.12 1.22
N TYR A 29 -9.06 3.01 0.93
CA TYR A 29 -8.08 3.49 1.92
C TYR A 29 -8.78 4.22 3.07
N SER A 30 -9.81 5.02 2.77
CA SER A 30 -10.64 5.67 3.79
C SER A 30 -11.30 4.66 4.74
N ARG A 31 -11.79 3.52 4.22
CA ARG A 31 -12.32 2.43 5.06
C ARG A 31 -11.24 1.77 5.92
N LEU A 32 -10.03 1.60 5.38
CA LEU A 32 -8.90 1.06 6.15
C LEU A 32 -8.48 2.02 7.27
N VAL A 33 -8.37 3.32 6.99
CA VAL A 33 -8.11 4.35 8.01
C VAL A 33 -9.15 4.27 9.11
N LYS A 34 -10.44 4.30 8.74
CA LYS A 34 -11.54 4.20 9.70
C LYS A 34 -11.40 2.96 10.60
N ARG A 35 -11.17 1.79 10.00
CA ARG A 35 -11.03 0.53 10.74
C ARG A 35 -9.82 0.54 11.68
N LEU A 36 -8.70 1.07 11.23
CA LEU A 36 -7.48 1.15 12.03
C LEU A 36 -7.65 2.13 13.20
N THR A 37 -8.33 3.25 12.98
CA THR A 37 -8.65 4.24 14.03
C THR A 37 -9.66 3.72 15.04
N GLU A 38 -10.68 2.99 14.61
CA GLU A 38 -11.62 2.31 15.52
C GLU A 38 -10.91 1.31 16.45
N ASN A 39 -9.77 0.75 16.02
CA ASN A 39 -8.96 -0.19 16.79
C ASN A 39 -7.72 0.46 17.44
N GLY A 40 -7.76 1.77 17.71
CA GLY A 40 -6.71 2.47 18.46
C GLY A 40 -5.42 2.76 17.69
N ASN A 41 -5.45 2.71 16.35
CA ASN A 41 -4.33 2.96 15.44
C ASN A 41 -3.14 1.98 15.53
N GLN A 42 -3.25 0.87 16.26
CA GLN A 42 -2.14 -0.08 16.47
C GLN A 42 -2.19 -1.29 15.52
N HIS A 43 -3.32 -1.98 15.49
CA HIS A 43 -3.52 -3.20 14.71
C HIS A 43 -4.86 -3.16 14.01
N PHE A 44 -5.05 -3.93 12.93
CA PHE A 44 -6.34 -4.00 12.24
C PHE A 44 -7.35 -4.93 12.95
N VAL A 45 -6.86 -5.88 13.74
CA VAL A 45 -7.67 -6.90 14.43
C VAL A 45 -7.12 -7.17 15.83
N GLY A 46 -7.93 -6.87 16.85
CA GLY A 46 -7.57 -7.14 18.25
C GLY A 46 -6.38 -6.31 18.73
N ASP A 47 -5.69 -6.81 19.76
CA ASP A 47 -4.68 -6.05 20.50
C ASP A 47 -3.23 -6.41 20.10
N GLY A 48 -3.04 -7.15 19.02
CA GLY A 48 -1.72 -7.64 18.63
C GLY A 48 -1.52 -7.79 17.13
N LEU A 49 -0.27 -8.00 16.73
CA LEU A 49 0.09 -8.22 15.34
C LEU A 49 -0.55 -9.52 14.82
N THR A 50 -1.29 -9.40 13.72
CA THR A 50 -1.92 -10.53 13.03
C THR A 50 -1.42 -10.63 11.59
N ILE A 51 -1.79 -11.72 10.91
CA ILE A 51 -1.56 -11.87 9.48
C ILE A 51 -2.27 -10.78 8.65
N ALA A 52 -3.35 -10.19 9.16
CA ALA A 52 -4.06 -9.12 8.49
C ALA A 52 -3.18 -7.87 8.36
N ASP A 53 -2.42 -7.52 9.41
CA ASP A 53 -1.50 -6.39 9.39
C ASP A 53 -0.38 -6.62 8.37
N ILE A 54 0.20 -7.82 8.34
CA ILE A 54 1.26 -8.16 7.38
C ILE A 54 0.74 -8.14 5.94
N ALA A 55 -0.44 -8.70 5.70
CA ALA A 55 -1.07 -8.72 4.37
C ALA A 55 -1.39 -7.30 3.87
N LEU A 56 -1.94 -6.46 4.74
CA LEU A 56 -2.23 -5.06 4.42
C LEU A 56 -0.96 -4.24 4.22
N TYR A 57 0.09 -4.47 5.01
CA TYR A 57 1.39 -3.86 4.77
C TYR A 57 1.91 -4.17 3.36
N VAL A 58 1.98 -5.45 2.98
CA VAL A 58 2.47 -5.87 1.65
C VAL A 58 1.62 -5.27 0.53
N TRP A 59 0.30 -5.26 0.71
CA TRP A 59 -0.61 -4.74 -0.31
C TRP A 59 -0.51 -3.22 -0.46
N ILE A 60 -0.50 -2.47 0.65
CA ILE A 60 -0.38 -1.01 0.63
C ILE A 60 0.98 -0.59 0.07
N GLU A 61 2.07 -1.24 0.50
CA GLU A 61 3.43 -1.02 -0.03
C GLU A 61 3.46 -1.21 -1.56
N GLY A 62 2.98 -2.36 -2.06
CA GLY A 62 3.02 -2.67 -3.48
C GLY A 62 2.16 -1.73 -4.34
N VAL A 63 1.03 -1.25 -3.81
CA VAL A 63 0.20 -0.26 -4.50
C VAL A 63 0.89 1.10 -4.54
N ASP A 64 1.41 1.58 -3.40
CA ASP A 64 2.00 2.91 -3.30
C ASP A 64 3.34 3.06 -4.03
N GLU A 65 4.06 1.96 -4.24
CA GLU A 65 5.39 2.01 -4.86
C GLU A 65 5.41 1.53 -6.30
N GLY A 66 4.53 0.58 -6.62
CA GLY A 66 4.48 -0.10 -7.91
C GLY A 66 3.33 0.38 -8.78
N VAL A 67 2.10 0.22 -8.28
CA VAL A 67 0.89 0.36 -9.12
C VAL A 67 0.47 1.81 -9.29
N ILE A 68 0.46 2.58 -8.20
CA ILE A 68 0.00 3.97 -8.14
C ILE A 68 0.95 4.77 -7.22
N PRO A 69 2.11 5.19 -7.76
CA PRO A 69 3.12 5.89 -6.98
C PRO A 69 2.60 7.07 -6.16
N GLY A 70 2.79 7.03 -4.84
CA GLY A 70 2.52 8.15 -3.93
C GLY A 70 1.05 8.32 -3.51
N VAL A 71 0.17 7.36 -3.81
CA VAL A 71 -1.24 7.41 -3.38
C VAL A 71 -1.40 7.39 -1.85
N LEU A 72 -0.45 6.79 -1.12
CA LEU A 72 -0.46 6.67 0.34
C LEU A 72 -0.25 8.03 1.04
N ALA A 73 0.38 9.01 0.37
CA ALA A 73 0.64 10.34 0.94
C ALA A 73 -0.64 11.08 1.38
N LYS A 74 -1.81 10.71 0.82
CA LYS A 74 -3.12 11.25 1.21
C LYS A 74 -3.66 10.68 2.54
N PHE A 75 -3.04 9.61 3.06
CA PHE A 75 -3.55 8.82 4.18
C PHE A 75 -2.47 8.65 5.28
N PRO A 76 -2.16 9.69 6.07
CA PRO A 76 -1.05 9.68 7.03
C PRO A 76 -1.18 8.57 8.08
N VAL A 77 -2.40 8.19 8.48
CA VAL A 77 -2.64 7.09 9.42
C VAL A 77 -2.16 5.74 8.85
N LEU A 78 -2.38 5.50 7.56
CA LEU A 78 -1.88 4.29 6.89
C LEU A 78 -0.37 4.37 6.63
N GLU A 79 0.14 5.56 6.35
CA GLU A 79 1.58 5.78 6.19
C GLU A 79 2.34 5.44 7.49
N GLU A 80 1.84 5.89 8.63
CA GLU A 80 2.40 5.54 9.95
C GLU A 80 2.33 4.04 10.21
N PHE A 81 1.19 3.41 9.89
CA PHE A 81 1.02 1.95 10.01
C PHE A 81 2.07 1.18 9.19
N VAL A 82 2.32 1.58 7.95
CA VAL A 82 3.32 0.96 7.07
C VAL A 82 4.72 1.13 7.66
N LYS A 83 5.08 2.35 8.08
CA LYS A 83 6.39 2.65 8.72
C LYS A 83 6.61 1.83 9.99
N ARG A 84 5.61 1.73 10.85
CA ARG A 84 5.68 0.95 12.10
C ARG A 84 5.83 -0.54 11.79
N THR A 85 5.02 -1.08 10.89
CA THR A 85 5.06 -2.50 10.54
C THR A 85 6.41 -2.89 9.92
N ALA A 86 6.96 -2.05 9.02
CA ALA A 86 8.29 -2.24 8.45
C ALA A 86 9.41 -2.18 9.50
N SER A 87 9.21 -1.42 10.59
CA SER A 87 10.19 -1.25 11.66
C SER A 87 10.25 -2.40 12.67
N LEU A 88 9.33 -3.37 12.59
CA LEU A 88 9.36 -4.55 13.45
C LEU A 88 10.64 -5.36 13.20
N PRO A 89 11.35 -5.87 14.22
CA PRO A 89 12.66 -6.50 14.04
C PRO A 89 12.69 -7.62 12.98
N LYS A 90 11.68 -8.50 13.00
CA LYS A 90 11.55 -9.60 12.02
C LYS A 90 11.14 -9.11 10.63
N MET A 91 10.31 -8.07 10.55
CA MET A 91 9.92 -7.48 9.26
C MET A 91 11.12 -6.82 8.60
N ARG A 92 11.89 -6.04 9.35
CA ARG A 92 13.12 -5.41 8.88
C ARG A 92 14.11 -6.45 8.35
N GLU A 93 14.37 -7.49 9.12
CA GLU A 93 15.24 -8.60 8.69
C GLU A 93 14.75 -9.25 7.39
N TRP A 94 13.43 -9.45 7.25
CA TRP A 94 12.85 -10.00 6.04
C TRP A 94 12.96 -9.04 4.85
N ILE A 95 12.67 -7.75 5.04
CA ILE A 95 12.74 -6.72 3.99
C ILE A 95 14.17 -6.61 3.43
N GLU A 96 15.19 -6.76 4.28
CA GLU A 96 16.59 -6.77 3.86
C GLU A 96 16.99 -8.02 3.05
N LYS A 97 16.36 -9.17 3.32
CA LYS A 97 16.72 -10.48 2.74
C LYS A 97 15.79 -10.94 1.60
N ARG A 98 14.59 -10.37 1.47
CA ARG A 98 13.58 -10.85 0.53
C ARG A 98 14.08 -10.72 -0.92
N PRO A 99 13.77 -11.68 -1.82
CA PRO A 99 14.15 -11.58 -3.21
C PRO A 99 13.59 -10.32 -3.87
N ASP A 100 14.39 -9.74 -4.76
CA ASP A 100 13.94 -8.65 -5.62
C ASP A 100 12.75 -9.13 -6.46
N CYS A 101 11.63 -8.42 -6.35
CA CYS A 101 10.47 -8.65 -7.19
C CYS A 101 10.17 -7.35 -7.97
N PRO A 102 9.62 -7.43 -9.19
CA PRO A 102 9.31 -6.25 -10.01
C PRO A 102 8.38 -5.23 -9.34
N PHE A 103 7.77 -5.60 -8.21
CA PHE A 103 6.77 -4.84 -7.46
C PHE A 103 7.27 -4.31 -6.10
N SER A 104 8.56 -4.47 -5.74
CA SER A 104 9.11 -4.02 -4.43
C SER A 104 10.16 -2.90 -4.57
N ILE A 105 10.14 -1.92 -3.66
CA ILE A 105 11.12 -0.80 -3.62
C ILE A 105 12.59 -1.16 -3.47
N VAL A 106 12.93 -2.28 -2.83
CA VAL A 106 14.33 -2.54 -2.45
C VAL A 106 15.21 -2.66 -3.70
N SER A 107 14.62 -3.15 -4.79
CA SER A 107 15.28 -3.31 -6.08
C SER A 107 15.64 -1.98 -6.76
N LYS A 108 14.96 -0.87 -6.44
CA LYS A 108 15.17 0.44 -7.10
C LYS A 108 16.18 1.35 -6.39
N LYS A 109 16.64 1.03 -5.18
CA LYS A 109 17.70 1.79 -4.47
C LYS A 109 19.13 1.29 -4.75
N LYS A 110 19.29 0.34 -5.66
CA LYS A 110 20.57 -0.30 -6.01
C LYS A 110 21.17 0.17 -7.36
N GLN A 111 20.72 1.32 -7.87
CA GLN A 111 21.27 1.96 -9.07
C GLN A 111 21.69 3.39 -8.78
#